data_AF-A0A7J4VB02-F1
#
_entry.id   AF-A0A7J4VB02-F1
#
_cell.length_a   1.000
_cell.length_b   1.000
_cell.length_c   1.000
_cell.angle_alpha   90.00
_cell.angle_beta   90.00
_cell.angle_gamma   90.00
#
_symmetry.space_group_name_H-M   'P 1'
#
loop_
_entity.id
_entity.type
_entity.pdbx_description
1 polymer ?
#
loop_
_entity_poly.entity_id
_entity_poly.type
_entity_poly.pdbx_seq_one_letter_code
_entity_poly.pdbx_strand_id
1 'polypeptide(L)' 'MDTKTAKFTQEIEVLDAIFADMVEAIHMKPDGHDIEELRIYVDNTYSVLNRTALRVKEIKNQLEKDSKLILETWNPPA' A
#
# COMPACT_ATOMS: atom_id res chain seq x y z
N MET A 1 22.01 -11.64 2.71
CA MET A 1 21.46 -10.37 2.18
C MET A 1 21.68 -9.31 3.25
N ASP A 2 22.09 -8.10 2.87
CA ASP A 2 22.19 -6.96 3.80
C ASP A 2 20.78 -6.59 4.32
N THR A 3 20.69 -6.19 5.60
CA THR A 3 19.42 -5.92 6.30
C THR A 3 18.64 -4.75 5.69
N LYS A 4 19.31 -3.73 5.14
CA LYS A 4 18.69 -2.62 4.41
C LYS A 4 18.11 -3.10 3.08
N THR A 5 18.83 -3.98 2.37
CA THR A 5 18.33 -4.56 1.12
C THR A 5 17.07 -5.40 1.36
N ALA A 6 17.06 -6.23 2.41
CA ALA A 6 15.89 -7.04 2.77
C ALA A 6 14.66 -6.18 3.09
N LYS A 7 14.87 -5.07 3.81
CA LYS A 7 13.80 -4.14 4.18
C LYS A 7 13.22 -3.40 2.97
N PHE A 8 14.09 -2.91 2.08
CA PHE A 8 13.65 -2.25 0.85
C PHE A 8 12.84 -3.20 -0.05
N THR A 9 13.28 -4.46 -0.19
CA THR A 9 12.52 -5.47 -0.93
C THR A 9 11.14 -5.69 -0.32
N GLN A 10 11.04 -5.77 1.01
CA GLN A 10 9.76 -5.92 1.69
C GLN A 10 8.83 -4.72 1.47
N GLU A 11 9.35 -3.49 1.46
CA GLU A 11 8.58 -2.29 1.16
C GLU A 11 8.02 -2.30 -0.28
N ILE A 12 8.81 -2.76 -1.25
CA ILE A 12 8.38 -2.94 -2.65
C ILE A 12 7.28 -4.02 -2.76
N GLU A 13 7.44 -5.17 -2.09
CA GLU A 13 6.43 -6.23 -2.09
C GLU A 13 5.07 -5.75 -1.58
N VAL A 14 5.05 -4.89 -0.56
CA VAL A 14 3.81 -4.31 -0.05
C VAL A 14 3.17 -3.36 -1.07
N LEU A 15 3.97 -2.55 -1.78
CA LEU A 15 3.47 -1.67 -2.84
C LEU A 15 2.91 -2.46 -4.03
N ASP A 16 3.59 -3.54 -4.43
CA ASP A 16 3.12 -4.43 -5.50
C ASP A 16 1.81 -5.11 -5.12
N ALA A 17 1.66 -5.55 -3.87
CA ALA A 17 0.41 -6.13 -3.37
C ALA A 17 -0.75 -5.11 -3.38
N ILE A 18 -0.49 -3.86 -3.01
CA ILE A 18 -1.49 -2.78 -3.10
C ILE A 18 -1.89 -2.54 -4.56
N PHE A 19 -0.92 -2.48 -5.46
CA PHE A 19 -1.17 -2.28 -6.88
C PHE A 19 -2.01 -3.41 -7.48
N ALA A 20 -1.67 -4.67 -7.19
CA ALA A 20 -2.42 -5.83 -7.64
C ALA A 20 -3.88 -5.80 -7.17
N ASP A 21 -4.12 -5.50 -5.88
CA ASP A 21 -5.46 -5.38 -5.31
C ASP A 21 -6.31 -4.31 -6.04
N MET A 22 -5.71 -3.18 -6.37
CA MET A 22 -6.40 -2.11 -7.11
C MET A 22 -6.74 -2.51 -8.53
N VAL A 23 -5.80 -3.18 -9.22
CA VAL A 23 -5.98 -3.65 -10.59
C VAL A 23 -7.08 -4.71 -10.67
N GLU A 24 -7.11 -5.65 -9.73
CA GLU A 24 -8.16 -6.67 -9.65
C GLU A 24 -9.54 -6.02 -9.47
N ALA A 25 -9.66 -5.07 -8.54
CA ALA A 25 -10.92 -4.36 -8.30
C ALA A 25 -11.44 -3.63 -9.55
N ILE A 26 -10.56 -3.00 -10.32
CA ILE A 26 -10.95 -2.31 -11.57
C ILE A 26 -11.42 -3.29 -12.64
N HIS A 27 -10.77 -4.45 -12.76
CA HIS A 27 -11.12 -5.46 -13.76
C HIS A 27 -12.45 -6.18 -13.47
N MET A 28 -12.95 -6.14 -12.23
CA MET A 28 -14.25 -6.71 -11.86
C MET A 28 -15.45 -5.85 -12.30
N LYS A 29 -15.24 -4.77 -13.07
CA LYS A 29 -16.32 -3.91 -13.54
C LYS A 29 -17.30 -4.71 -14.41
N PRO A 30 -18.59 -4.81 -14.03
CA PRO A 30 -19.56 -5.56 -14.81
C PRO A 30 -19.88 -4.86 -16.14
N ASP A 31 -20.21 -5.66 -17.17
CA ASP A 31 -20.52 -5.21 -18.54
C ASP A 31 -21.87 -4.48 -18.66
N GLY A 32 -22.58 -4.33 -17.54
CA GLY A 32 -23.48 -3.21 -17.31
C GLY A 32 -24.86 -3.37 -17.91
N HIS A 33 -25.68 -4.25 -17.35
CA HIS A 33 -27.15 -4.21 -17.46
C HIS A 33 -27.89 -4.53 -16.14
N ASP A 34 -27.18 -5.03 -15.12
CA ASP A 34 -27.75 -5.31 -13.80
C ASP A 34 -27.36 -4.22 -12.79
N ILE A 35 -28.38 -3.55 -12.24
CA ILE A 35 -28.22 -2.49 -11.23
C ILE A 35 -27.65 -3.07 -9.92
N GLU A 36 -27.99 -4.30 -9.57
CA GLU A 36 -27.52 -4.94 -8.35
C GLU A 36 -26.04 -5.30 -8.46
N GLU A 37 -25.60 -5.83 -9.61
CA GLU A 37 -24.18 -6.09 -9.87
C GLU A 37 -23.35 -4.81 -9.84
N LEU A 38 -23.88 -3.71 -10.40
CA LEU A 38 -23.24 -2.40 -10.35
C LEU A 38 -23.12 -1.88 -8.91
N ARG A 39 -24.15 -2.04 -8.08
CA ARG A 39 -24.12 -1.65 -6.67
C ARG A 39 -23.06 -2.43 -5.89
N ILE A 40 -23.05 -3.76 -6.04
CA ILE A 40 -22.07 -4.64 -5.40
C ILE A 40 -20.65 -4.27 -5.84
N TYR A 41 -20.45 -4.02 -7.14
CA TYR A 41 -19.17 -3.58 -7.68
C TYR A 41 -18.70 -2.26 -7.04
N VAL A 42 -19.58 -1.27 -6.90
CA VAL A 42 -19.25 0.02 -6.28
C VAL A 42 -18.88 -0.17 -4.81
N ASP A 43 -19.66 -0.92 -4.03
CA ASP A 43 -19.38 -1.17 -2.61
C ASP A 43 -18.04 -1.88 -2.41
N ASN A 44 -17.76 -2.90 -3.24
CA ASN A 44 -16.50 -3.62 -3.22
C ASN A 44 -15.32 -2.71 -3.61
N THR A 45 -15.50 -1.86 -4.61
CA THR A 45 -14.48 -0.89 -5.04
C THR A 45 -14.15 0.07 -3.90
N TYR A 46 -15.15 0.62 -3.19
CA TYR A 46 -14.92 1.48 -2.03
C TYR A 46 -14.19 0.77 -0.89
N SER A 47 -14.52 -0.50 -0.63
CA SER A 47 -13.82 -1.31 0.36
C SER A 47 -12.34 -1.48 0.03
N VAL A 48 -12.01 -1.79 -1.24
CA VAL A 48 -10.63 -1.92 -1.73
C VAL A 48 -9.89 -0.59 -1.65
N LEU A 49 -10.53 0.53 -2.05
CA LEU A 49 -9.95 1.86 -1.93
C LEU A 49 -9.64 2.23 -0.48
N ASN A 50 -10.55 1.95 0.45
CA ASN A 50 -10.34 2.23 1.87
C ASN A 50 -9.17 1.40 2.43
N ARG A 51 -9.13 0.09 2.13
CA ARG A 51 -8.02 -0.79 2.51
C ARG A 51 -6.69 -0.29 1.95
N THR A 52 -6.69 0.14 0.70
CA THR A 52 -5.50 0.69 0.03
C THR A 52 -5.01 1.95 0.73
N ALA A 53 -5.90 2.90 1.02
CA ALA A 53 -5.55 4.14 1.72
C ALA A 53 -4.92 3.87 3.11
N LEU A 54 -5.45 2.90 3.84
CA LEU A 54 -4.90 2.49 5.14
C LEU A 54 -3.49 1.89 5.00
N ARG A 55 -3.29 0.96 4.05
CA ARG A 55 -1.97 0.35 3.83
C ARG A 55 -0.93 1.39 3.40
N VAL A 56 -1.28 2.33 2.52
CA VAL A 56 -0.39 3.43 2.13
C VAL A 56 0.00 4.28 3.34
N LYS A 57 -0.96 4.60 4.22
CA LYS A 57 -0.69 5.34 5.45
C LYS A 57 0.24 4.58 6.39
N GLU A 58 0.07 3.27 6.53
CA GLU A 58 0.94 2.42 7.35
C GLU A 58 2.39 2.42 6.85
N ILE A 59 2.61 2.23 5.54
CA ILE A 59 3.93 2.28 4.92
C ILE A 59 4.57 3.66 5.15
N LYS A 60 3.82 4.74 4.90
CA LYS A 60 4.33 6.09 5.11
C LYS A 60 4.78 6.31 6.56
N ASN A 61 3.98 5.85 7.54
CA ASN A 61 4.34 5.95 8.94
C ASN A 61 5.57 5.11 9.31
N GLN A 62 5.75 3.95 8.69
CA GLN A 62 6.95 3.11 8.88
C GLN A 62 8.19 3.82 8.35
N LEU A 63 8.14 4.31 7.10
CA LEU A 63 9.23 5.06 6.48
C LEU A 63 9.63 6.31 7.27
N GLU A 64 8.65 7.06 7.80
CA GLU A 64 8.92 8.24 8.65
C GLU A 64 9.59 7.88 9.98
N LYS A 65 9.23 6.74 10.61
CA LYS A 65 9.89 6.26 11.82
C LYS A 65 11.34 5.86 11.55
N ASP A 66 11.58 5.21 10.42
CA ASP A 66 12.90 4.75 10.02
C ASP A 66 13.85 5.91 9.69
N SER A 67 13.32 6.96 9.05
CA SER A 67 14.05 8.20 8.80
C SER A 67 14.51 8.87 10.11
N LYS A 68 13.65 8.90 11.14
CA LYS A 68 13.98 9.48 12.45
C LYS A 68 15.11 8.73 13.17
N LEU A 69 15.13 7.39 13.10
CA LEU A 69 16.18 6.57 13.69
C LEU A 69 17.58 6.83 13.08
N ILE A 70 17.65 7.22 11.81
CA ILE A 70 18.91 7.53 11.11
C ILE A 70 19.49 8.87 11.56
N LEU A 71 18.64 9.85 11.92
CA LEU A 71 19.09 11.19 12.35
C LEU A 71 19.65 11.18 13.77
N GLU A 72 19.14 10.34 14.68
CA GLU A 72 19.56 10.29 16.09
C GLU A 72 20.90 9.58 16.31
N THR A 73 21.43 8.90 15.30
CA THR A 73 22.71 8.14 15.40
C THR A 73 23.92 8.85 14.79
N TRP A 74 23.77 10.11 14.35
CA TRP A 74 24.88 10.90 13.85
C TRP A 74 25.64 11.60 14.98
N ASN A 75 26.80 11.06 15.36
CA ASN A 75 27.77 11.72 16.24
C ASN A 75 28.93 12.27 15.38
N PRO A 76 29.06 13.59 15.19
CA PRO A 76 30.19 14.15 14.44
C PRO A 76 31.51 13.88 15.19
N PRO A 77 32.63 13.62 14.47
CA PRO A 77 33.93 13.50 15.11
C PRO A 77 34.31 14.84 15.78
N ALA A 78 34.88 14.73 16.99
CA ALA A 78 35.33 15.85 17.83
C ALA A 78 36.51 16.62 17.20
#